data_AF-A0A8B7ALU8-F1
#
_entry.id   AF-A0A8B7ALU8-F1
#
_cell.length_a   1.000
_cell.length_b   1.000
_cell.length_c   1.000
_cell.angle_alpha   90.00
_cell.angle_beta   90.00
_cell.angle_gamma   90.00
#
_symmetry.space_group_name_H-M   'P 1'
#
loop_
_entity.id
_entity.type
_entity.pdbx_description
1 polymer ?
#
loop_
_entity_poly.entity_id
_entity_poly.type
_entity_poly.pdbx_seq_one_letter_code
_entity_poly.pdbx_strand_id
1 'polypeptide(L)'
;MSTGPKQPAEVMATAEVAPVRAEAVCRGRAGVQSRLGCRPLGAAAMELNAEYLREKLQRELEAEHVDVEDTTVNRCASSFRVLVVSSKFEGKPLLQRHRLVNACLAEELPRIHAFEQKTLTPEQWTRERQK
;
A
#
# COMPACT_ATOMS: atom_id res chain seq x y z
N MET A 1 39.13 -13.96 3.90
CA MET A 1 38.06 -14.85 3.40
C MET A 1 37.35 -15.42 4.61
N SER A 2 36.28 -14.76 5.07
CA SER A 2 35.51 -15.19 6.23
C SER A 2 34.07 -15.35 5.79
N THR A 3 33.76 -16.57 5.37
CA THR A 3 32.39 -17.05 5.21
C THR A 3 31.76 -17.19 6.59
N GLY A 4 30.59 -16.57 6.77
CA GLY A 4 29.75 -16.69 7.96
C GLY A 4 28.27 -16.64 7.54
N PRO A 5 27.37 -17.41 8.19
CA PRO A 5 26.32 -18.12 7.50
C PRO A 5 24.97 -17.40 7.40
N LYS A 6 24.23 -17.82 6.37
CA LYS A 6 22.79 -17.70 6.12
C LYS A 6 21.99 -18.09 7.37
N GLN A 7 21.14 -17.19 7.87
CA GLN A 7 19.99 -17.58 8.70
C GLN A 7 18.73 -17.60 7.83
N PRO A 8 18.01 -18.74 7.74
CA PRO A 8 16.67 -18.78 7.19
C PRO A 8 15.68 -18.38 8.29
N ALA A 9 14.88 -17.33 8.05
CA ALA A 9 13.75 -17.02 8.90
C ALA A 9 12.54 -17.83 8.42
N GLU A 10 12.52 -19.11 8.79
CA GLU A 10 11.29 -19.89 8.86
C GLU A 10 10.75 -19.76 10.29
N VAL A 11 9.58 -19.15 10.44
CA VAL A 11 8.73 -19.33 11.62
C VAL A 11 7.31 -19.63 11.13
N MET A 12 7.01 -20.93 11.09
CA MET A 12 5.64 -21.43 11.18
C MET A 12 5.13 -21.14 12.59
N ALA A 13 4.03 -20.40 12.70
CA ALA A 13 3.16 -20.45 13.86
C ALA A 13 1.73 -20.10 13.44
N THR A 14 0.93 -21.15 13.45
CA THR A 14 -0.53 -21.22 13.44
C THR A 14 -1.19 -20.11 14.26
N ALA A 15 -2.10 -19.36 13.64
CA ALA A 15 -3.13 -18.62 14.36
C ALA A 15 -4.47 -18.79 13.64
N GLU A 16 -5.28 -19.59 14.31
CA GLU A 16 -6.66 -19.94 14.06
C GLU A 16 -7.58 -18.71 14.25
N VAL A 17 -8.52 -18.55 13.31
CA VAL A 17 -9.91 -18.03 13.42
C VAL A 17 -10.18 -16.66 14.04
N ALA A 18 -10.78 -15.78 13.23
CA ALA A 18 -12.04 -15.12 13.59
C ALA A 18 -12.82 -14.66 12.33
N PRO A 19 -14.13 -14.97 12.22
CA PRO A 19 -14.99 -14.54 11.13
C PRO A 19 -15.63 -13.18 11.45
N VAL A 20 -15.59 -12.22 10.53
CA VAL A 20 -16.50 -11.07 10.60
C VAL A 20 -17.78 -11.45 9.85
N ARG A 21 -18.72 -12.01 10.61
CA ARG A 21 -20.13 -12.13 10.18
C ARG A 21 -20.76 -10.75 10.15
N ALA A 22 -21.51 -10.53 9.09
CA ALA A 22 -22.57 -9.56 8.98
C ALA A 22 -23.53 -9.64 10.18
N GLU A 23 -24.05 -8.49 10.60
CA GLU A 23 -25.47 -8.14 10.54
C GLU A 23 -25.68 -6.75 11.17
N ALA A 24 -26.20 -5.81 10.38
CA ALA A 24 -26.75 -4.56 10.87
C ALA A 24 -28.16 -4.41 10.29
N VAL A 25 -29.14 -5.01 10.98
CA VAL A 25 -30.55 -4.67 10.82
C VAL A 25 -30.96 -3.85 12.05
N CYS A 26 -31.21 -2.57 11.83
CA CYS A 26 -32.04 -1.75 12.71
C CYS A 26 -33.05 -1.04 11.81
N ARG A 27 -34.32 -1.47 11.89
CA ARG A 27 -35.46 -0.71 11.35
C ARG A 27 -35.71 0.49 12.24
N GLY A 28 -35.94 1.68 11.67
CA GLY A 28 -36.50 2.80 12.45
C GLY A 28 -36.35 4.20 11.82
N ARG A 29 -37.27 4.51 10.91
CA ARG A 29 -37.68 5.83 10.34
C ARG A 29 -37.13 7.16 10.90
N ALA A 30 -36.78 8.00 9.91
CA ALA A 30 -37.08 9.43 9.74
C ALA A 30 -36.36 10.47 10.62
N GLY A 31 -35.60 11.36 9.96
CA GLY A 31 -35.19 12.62 10.56
C GLY A 31 -33.97 13.28 9.91
N VAL A 32 -34.22 14.03 8.84
CA VAL A 32 -33.50 15.21 8.34
C VAL A 32 -31.98 15.15 8.06
N GLN A 33 -31.68 15.59 6.85
CA GLN A 33 -30.39 15.71 6.20
C GLN A 33 -29.38 16.56 6.99
N SER A 34 -28.17 16.01 7.17
CA SER A 34 -26.94 16.80 7.16
C SER A 34 -25.92 16.09 6.29
N ARG A 35 -25.91 16.55 5.03
CA ARG A 35 -25.02 16.16 3.95
C ARG A 35 -23.63 16.69 4.25
N LEU A 36 -22.64 15.84 4.52
CA LEU A 36 -21.25 15.98 4.04
C LEU A 36 -20.58 14.60 3.96
N GLY A 37 -21.33 13.61 3.45
CA GLY A 37 -20.75 12.42 2.84
C GLY A 37 -20.54 12.71 1.36
N CYS A 38 -19.45 13.38 1.00
CA CYS A 38 -19.03 13.51 -0.39
C CYS A 38 -17.51 13.71 -0.45
N ARG A 39 -16.76 12.61 -0.45
CA ARG A 39 -15.43 12.61 -1.10
C ARG A 39 -15.42 11.54 -2.18
N PRO A 40 -16.01 11.79 -3.35
CA PRO A 40 -15.43 11.35 -4.59
C PRO A 40 -14.64 12.53 -5.16
N LEU A 41 -13.36 12.34 -5.46
CA LEU A 41 -12.77 12.83 -6.70
C LEU A 41 -11.32 12.35 -6.74
N GLY A 42 -11.14 11.17 -7.34
CA GLY A 42 -9.85 10.64 -7.68
C GLY A 42 -9.84 9.89 -9.00
N ALA A 43 -10.89 10.03 -9.82
CA ALA A 43 -10.89 9.57 -11.20
C ALA A 43 -10.31 10.69 -12.08
N ALA A 44 -9.00 10.87 -12.02
CA ALA A 44 -8.28 11.65 -13.01
C ALA A 44 -7.74 10.65 -14.03
N ALA A 45 -8.33 10.65 -15.23
CA ALA A 45 -7.70 10.06 -16.40
C ALA A 45 -6.46 10.91 -16.73
N MET A 46 -5.34 10.61 -16.07
CA MET A 46 -4.05 11.27 -16.27
C MET A 46 -3.01 10.20 -16.60
N GLU A 47 -2.00 10.59 -17.38
CA GLU A 47 -0.85 9.76 -17.72
C GLU A 47 -0.18 9.20 -16.45
N LEU A 48 0.27 7.95 -16.51
CA LEU A 48 0.95 7.31 -15.38
C LEU A 48 2.36 7.87 -15.22
N ASN A 49 2.47 8.93 -14.41
CA ASN A 49 3.73 9.55 -14.06
C ASN A 49 4.15 9.19 -12.63
N ALA A 50 5.46 9.17 -12.37
CA ALA A 50 6.00 8.88 -11.04
C ALA A 50 5.43 9.82 -9.96
N GLU A 51 5.32 11.11 -10.27
CA GLU A 51 4.76 12.12 -9.36
C GLU A 51 3.30 11.83 -8.98
N TYR A 52 2.48 11.42 -9.96
CA TYR A 52 1.08 11.06 -9.72
C TYR A 52 0.96 9.88 -8.75
N LEU A 53 1.78 8.84 -8.94
CA LEU A 53 1.82 7.69 -8.02
C LEU A 53 2.22 8.11 -6.60
N ARG A 54 3.20 9.02 -6.48
CA ARG A 54 3.63 9.55 -5.17
C ARG A 54 2.49 10.24 -4.44
N GLU A 55 1.83 11.19 -5.10
CA GLU A 55 0.74 11.96 -4.50
C GLU A 55 -0.46 11.07 -4.13
N LYS A 56 -0.84 10.14 -5.02
CA LYS A 56 -1.96 9.22 -4.77
C LYS A 56 -1.67 8.35 -3.56
N LEU A 57 -0.49 7.74 -3.48
CA LEU A 57 -0.10 6.89 -2.36
C LEU A 57 0.03 7.68 -1.06
N GLN A 58 0.59 8.89 -1.11
CA GLN A 58 0.70 9.76 0.06
C GLN A 58 -0.69 10.11 0.62
N ARG A 59 -1.66 10.42 -0.25
CA ARG A 59 -3.01 10.79 0.16
C ARG A 59 -3.82 9.62 0.71
N GLU A 60 -3.76 8.45 0.09
CA GLU A 60 -4.54 7.26 0.49
C GLU A 60 -3.95 6.59 1.75
N LEU A 61 -2.63 6.47 1.80
CA LEU A 61 -1.93 5.73 2.85
C LEU A 61 -1.42 6.64 3.98
N GLU A 62 -1.64 7.95 3.89
CA GLU A 62 -1.10 8.96 4.81
C GLU A 62 0.39 8.68 5.09
N ALA A 63 1.14 8.43 4.00
CA ALA A 63 2.52 8.03 4.08
C ALA A 63 3.40 9.21 4.49
N GLU A 64 4.32 8.97 5.40
CA GLU A 64 5.31 9.97 5.84
C GLU A 64 6.39 10.18 4.77
N HIS A 65 6.77 9.10 4.09
CA HIS A 65 7.75 9.13 3.02
C HIS A 65 7.33 8.23 1.86
N VAL A 66 7.40 8.77 0.64
CA VAL A 66 7.13 8.04 -0.60
C VAL A 66 8.20 8.33 -1.62
N ASP A 67 8.88 7.27 -2.05
CA ASP A 67 9.85 7.26 -3.13
C ASP A 67 9.31 6.43 -4.30
N VAL A 68 9.40 6.95 -5.52
CA VAL A 68 8.95 6.27 -6.75
C VAL A 68 10.05 6.41 -7.79
N GLU A 69 10.64 5.28 -8.14
CA GLU A 69 11.67 5.13 -9.15
C GLU A 69 11.07 4.49 -10.41
N ASP A 70 11.25 5.14 -11.55
CA ASP A 70 10.94 4.54 -12.84
C ASP A 70 12.15 3.73 -13.33
N THR A 71 11.97 2.41 -13.45
CA THR A 71 13.00 1.46 -13.89
C THR A 71 12.71 0.95 -15.30
N THR A 72 12.10 1.75 -16.18
CA THR A 72 11.91 1.38 -17.59
C THR A 72 13.25 1.18 -18.32
N VAL A 73 13.81 -0.04 -18.27
CA VAL A 73 15.09 -0.37 -18.96
C VAL A 73 14.89 -0.59 -20.46
N ASN A 74 13.69 -0.98 -20.90
CA ASN A 74 13.46 -1.45 -22.27
C ASN A 74 12.18 -0.87 -22.90
N ARG A 75 12.18 0.45 -23.19
CA ARG A 75 11.33 1.28 -24.09
C ARG A 75 9.82 0.98 -24.31
N CYS A 76 9.19 0.01 -23.65
CA CYS A 76 7.79 -0.37 -23.86
C CYS A 76 7.09 -0.92 -22.61
N ALA A 77 7.80 -1.09 -21.49
CA ALA A 77 7.22 -1.60 -20.25
C ALA A 77 7.50 -0.62 -19.10
N SER A 78 6.46 0.13 -18.71
CA SER A 78 6.44 1.01 -17.53
C SER A 78 6.61 0.16 -16.27
N SER A 79 7.83 0.12 -15.75
CA SER A 79 8.23 -0.63 -14.58
C SER A 79 8.50 0.33 -13.44
N PHE A 80 7.70 0.30 -12.39
CA PHE A 80 7.86 1.20 -11.26
C PHE A 80 8.33 0.43 -10.02
N ARG A 81 9.31 1.01 -9.33
CA ARG A 81 9.70 0.61 -7.98
C ARG A 81 9.27 1.70 -7.02
N VAL A 82 8.51 1.32 -6.00
CA VAL A 82 7.95 2.25 -5.02
C VAL A 82 8.37 1.86 -3.62
N LEU A 83 8.81 2.84 -2.84
CA LEU A 83 9.04 2.70 -1.41
C LEU A 83 8.06 3.58 -0.65
N VAL A 84 7.26 2.96 0.22
CA VAL A 84 6.26 3.65 1.03
C VAL A 84 6.56 3.40 2.50
N VAL A 85 6.71 4.49 3.25
CA VAL A 85 6.85 4.49 4.70
C VAL A 85 5.58 5.08 5.31
N SER A 86 4.86 4.28 6.10
CA SER A 86 3.64 4.71 6.78
C SER A 86 3.43 3.93 8.08
N SER A 87 2.95 4.62 9.11
CA SER A 87 2.50 3.99 10.36
C SER A 87 1.28 3.08 10.16
N LYS A 88 0.51 3.25 9.07
CA LYS A 88 -0.64 2.37 8.76
C LYS A 88 -0.27 0.91 8.51
N PHE A 89 1.02 0.61 8.36
CA PHE A 89 1.56 -0.73 8.16
C PHE A 89 1.95 -1.42 9.46
N GLU A 90 1.98 -0.70 10.59
CA GLU A 90 2.23 -1.28 11.90
C GLU A 90 1.15 -2.29 12.28
N GLY A 91 1.56 -3.40 12.87
CA GLY A 91 0.66 -4.50 13.25
C GLY A 91 0.07 -5.30 12.07
N LYS A 92 0.34 -4.94 10.81
CA LYS A 92 -0.13 -5.69 9.62
C LYS A 92 0.95 -6.59 9.04
N PRO A 93 0.61 -7.82 8.61
CA PRO A 93 1.52 -8.69 7.88
C PRO A 93 1.82 -8.11 6.48
N LEU A 94 2.98 -8.45 5.92
CA LEU A 94 3.47 -7.96 4.62
C LEU A 94 2.44 -8.11 3.50
N LEU A 95 1.78 -9.27 3.42
CA LEU A 95 0.75 -9.52 2.41
C LEU A 95 -0.44 -8.55 2.51
N GLN A 96 -0.88 -8.22 3.73
CA GLN A 96 -1.99 -7.28 3.94
C GLN A 96 -1.57 -5.86 3.57
N ARG A 97 -0.32 -5.46 3.84
CA ARG A 97 0.23 -4.17 3.39
C ARG A 97 0.19 -4.08 1.87
N HIS A 98 0.64 -5.13 1.18
CA HIS A 98 0.63 -5.17 -0.27
C HIS A 98 -0.78 -5.12 -0.86
N ARG A 99 -1.74 -5.84 -0.24
CA ARG A 99 -3.15 -5.76 -0.66
C ARG A 99 -3.71 -4.35 -0.53
N LEU A 100 -3.35 -3.61 0.53
CA LEU A 100 -3.79 -2.22 0.70
C LEU A 100 -3.26 -1.31 -0.41
N VAL A 101 -1.96 -1.38 -0.70
CA VAL A 101 -1.36 -0.56 -1.77
C VAL A 101 -1.93 -0.94 -3.14
N ASN A 102 -2.08 -2.23 -3.42
CA ASN A 102 -2.67 -2.71 -4.67
C ASN A 102 -4.14 -2.29 -4.82
N ALA A 103 -4.90 -2.22 -3.72
CA ALA A 103 -6.28 -1.72 -3.74
C ALA A 103 -6.34 -0.23 -4.08
N CYS A 104 -5.41 0.59 -3.57
CA CYS A 104 -5.31 2.01 -3.91
C CYS A 104 -4.95 2.22 -5.39
N LEU A 105 -4.16 1.33 -5.98
CA LEU A 105 -3.67 1.41 -7.36
C LEU A 105 -4.40 0.46 -8.32
N ALA A 106 -5.56 -0.06 -7.95
CA ALA A 106 -6.25 -1.11 -8.72
C ALA A 106 -6.61 -0.65 -10.15
N GLU A 107 -6.85 0.64 -10.35
CA GLU A 107 -7.18 1.25 -11.64
C GLU A 107 -5.94 1.48 -12.52
N GLU A 108 -4.77 1.71 -11.90
CA GLU A 108 -3.51 1.99 -12.56
C GLU A 108 -2.68 0.73 -12.86
N LEU A 109 -2.73 -0.27 -11.98
CA LEU A 109 -2.03 -1.55 -12.13
C LEU A 109 -2.18 -2.22 -13.50
N PRO A 110 -3.35 -2.28 -14.17
CA PRO A 110 -3.46 -2.92 -15.49
C PRO A 110 -2.65 -2.21 -16.59
N ARG A 111 -2.25 -0.95 -16.39
CA ARG A 111 -1.42 -0.19 -17.33
C ARG A 111 0.08 -0.33 -17.02
N ILE A 112 0.43 -0.76 -15.81
CA ILE A 112 1.80 -0.96 -15.35
C ILE A 112 2.22 -2.40 -15.66
N HIS A 113 3.34 -2.56 -16.39
CA HIS A 113 3.79 -3.90 -16.78
C HIS A 113 4.47 -4.64 -15.61
N ALA A 114 5.22 -3.91 -14.79
CA ALA A 114 5.84 -4.41 -13.58
C ALA A 114 5.75 -3.37 -12.47
N PHE A 115 5.26 -3.80 -11.30
CA PHE A 115 5.13 -2.95 -10.12
C PHE A 115 5.80 -3.62 -8.94
N GLU A 116 6.90 -3.05 -8.46
CA GLU A 116 7.57 -3.47 -7.24
C GLU A 116 7.28 -2.45 -6.15
N GLN A 117 6.86 -2.92 -4.97
CA GLN A 117 6.60 -2.07 -3.82
C GLN A 117 7.32 -2.57 -2.58
N LYS A 118 7.86 -1.64 -1.80
CA LYS A 118 8.42 -1.89 -0.47
C LYS A 118 7.64 -1.08 0.54
N THR A 119 6.94 -1.77 1.43
CA THR A 119 6.17 -1.14 2.52
C THR A 119 6.92 -1.29 3.83
N LEU A 120 7.42 -0.19 4.37
CA LEU A 120 8.17 -0.14 5.61
C LEU A 120 7.42 0.66 6.67
N THR A 121 7.66 0.34 7.93
CA THR A 121 7.26 1.23 9.04
C THR A 121 8.33 2.29 9.24
N PRO A 122 8.01 3.46 9.82
CA PRO A 122 9.00 4.50 10.09
C PRO A 122 10.17 3.97 10.92
N GLU A 123 9.90 3.13 11.92
CA GLU A 123 10.95 2.48 12.71
C GLU A 123 11.87 1.57 11.88
N GLN A 124 11.30 0.81 10.92
CA GLN A 124 12.08 -0.06 10.04
C GLN A 124 12.94 0.76 9.08
N TRP A 125 12.39 1.85 8.55
CA TRP A 125 13.09 2.78 7.67
C TRP A 125 14.31 3.41 8.35
N THR A 126 14.17 3.86 9.60
CA THR A 126 15.29 4.42 10.36
C THR A 126 16.40 3.39 10.60
N ARG A 127 16.04 2.11 10.81
CA ARG A 127 17.02 1.02 11.00
C ARG A 127 17.76 0.67 9.70
N GLU A 128 17.06 0.62 8.57
CA GLU A 128 17.69 0.37 7.27
C GLU A 128 18.66 1.48 6.86
N ARG A 129 18.32 2.74 7.15
CA ARG A 129 19.19 3.89 6.84
C ARG A 129 20.44 4.00 7.70
N GLN A 130 20.49 3.34 8.86
CA GLN A 130 21.65 3.35 9.76
C GLN A 130 22.66 2.23 9.44
N LYS A 131 22.35 1.40 8.45
CA LYS A 131 23.15 0.23 8.09
C LYS A 131 24.03 0.51 6.88
#